data_AF-A0A356CU11-F1
#
_entry.id   AF-A0A356CU11-F1
#
_cell.length_a   1.000
_cell.length_b   1.000
_cell.length_c   1.000
_cell.angle_alpha   90.00
_cell.angle_beta   90.00
_cell.angle_gamma   90.00
#
_symmetry.space_group_name_H-M   'P 1'
#
loop_
_entity.id
_entity.type
_entity.pdbx_description
1 polymer ?
#
loop_
_entity_poly.entity_id
_entity_poly.type
_entity_poly.pdbx_seq_one_letter_code
_entity_poly.pdbx_strand_id
1 'polypeptide(L)' 'MSVSKQYLSIHDHSRELSGLKYIYSVISRRAGGLSVGINLNVNNACNWQCIYCEIPNLTRGTPPPIELDVLEEELRFFL' A
#
# COMPACT_ATOMS: atom_id res chain seq x y z
N MET A 1 13.03 5.39 -20.70
CA MET A 1 12.34 6.34 -19.79
C MET A 1 13.15 6.39 -18.51
N SER A 2 13.67 7.57 -18.15
CA SER A 2 14.50 7.75 -16.96
C SER A 2 13.65 7.52 -15.72
N VAL A 3 13.94 6.47 -14.94
CA VAL A 3 13.30 6.28 -13.63
C VAL A 3 13.94 7.30 -12.70
N SER A 4 13.30 8.47 -12.56
CA SER A 4 13.67 9.43 -11.53
C SER A 4 13.58 8.74 -10.18
N LYS A 5 14.68 8.79 -9.43
CA LYS A 5 14.79 8.21 -8.08
C LYS A 5 13.83 8.93 -7.14
N GLN A 6 12.61 8.41 -7.00
CA GLN A 6 11.59 8.97 -6.15
C GLN A 6 11.73 8.37 -4.74
N TYR A 7 11.89 9.25 -3.75
CA TYR A 7 11.98 8.87 -2.35
C TYR A 7 10.65 9.19 -1.67
N LEU A 8 10.21 8.30 -0.77
CA LEU A 8 9.06 8.56 0.09
C LEU A 8 9.34 9.72 1.04
N SER A 9 8.28 10.39 1.47
CA SER A 9 8.33 11.42 2.50
C SER A 9 7.15 11.25 3.45
N ILE A 10 7.11 12.03 4.52
CA ILE A 10 5.93 12.07 5.40
C ILE A 10 4.65 12.57 4.71
N HIS A 11 4.75 13.10 3.49
CA HIS A 11 3.62 13.57 2.68
C HIS A 11 3.33 12.64 1.49
N ASP A 12 4.29 11.85 1.06
CA ASP A 12 4.14 10.87 -0.03
C ASP A 12 4.11 9.46 0.55
N HIS A 13 2.93 8.84 0.48
CA HIS A 13 2.68 7.48 0.95
C HIS A 13 2.45 6.51 -0.23
N SER A 14 3.03 6.80 -1.39
CA SER A 14 2.93 5.94 -2.56
C SER A 14 3.31 4.49 -2.23
N ARG A 15 2.45 3.55 -2.62
CA ARG A 15 2.67 2.12 -2.41
C ARG A 15 3.52 1.51 -3.51
N GLU A 16 3.60 2.16 -4.67
CA GLU A 16 4.20 1.59 -5.88
C GLU A 16 5.74 1.51 -5.81
N LEU A 17 6.36 2.31 -4.94
CA LEU A 17 7.82 2.39 -4.84
C LEU A 17 8.47 1.11 -4.30
N SER A 18 7.74 0.24 -3.59
CA SER A 18 8.27 -1.06 -3.15
C SER A 18 8.30 -2.09 -4.28
N GLY A 19 7.44 -1.96 -5.29
CA GLY A 19 7.26 -2.97 -6.34
C GLY A 19 6.66 -4.29 -5.84
N LEU A 20 6.17 -4.32 -4.60
CA LEU A 20 5.55 -5.48 -3.96
C LEU A 20 4.02 -5.32 -3.93
N LYS A 21 3.29 -6.43 -3.86
CA LYS A 21 1.83 -6.47 -3.96
C LYS A 21 1.14 -6.05 -2.66
N TYR A 22 1.58 -6.56 -1.53
CA TYR A 22 0.95 -6.35 -0.23
C TYR A 22 1.78 -5.45 0.68
N ILE A 23 3.11 -5.54 0.59
CA ILE A 23 4.04 -4.86 1.51
C ILE A 23 4.62 -3.58 0.90
N TYR A 24 4.70 -2.50 1.68
CA TYR A 24 5.33 -1.26 1.21
C TYR A 24 5.99 -0.48 2.36
N SER A 25 7.00 0.33 2.04
CA SER A 25 7.62 1.24 2.99
C SER A 25 6.74 2.46 3.24
N VAL A 26 6.79 2.99 4.46
CA VAL A 26 6.12 4.25 4.83
C VAL A 26 7.06 5.08 5.69
N ILE A 27 7.25 6.35 5.34
CA ILE A 27 7.89 7.31 6.25
C ILE A 27 6.81 7.87 7.17
N SER A 28 6.76 7.36 8.39
CA SER A 28 5.70 7.66 9.36
C SER A 28 5.99 8.94 10.11
N ARG A 29 5.15 9.94 9.90
CA ARG A 29 5.14 11.16 10.74
C ARG A 29 4.86 10.86 12.22
N ARG A 30 4.01 9.86 12.51
CA ARG A 30 3.59 9.52 13.88
C ARG A 30 4.69 8.81 14.67
N ALA A 31 5.38 7.88 14.02
CA ALA A 31 6.49 7.14 14.62
C ALA A 31 7.83 7.89 14.51
N GLY A 32 7.91 8.92 13.67
CA GLY A 32 9.14 9.68 13.44
C GLY A 32 10.21 8.90 12.66
N GLY A 33 9.81 7.88 11.90
CA GLY A 33 10.75 6.96 11.25
C GLY A 33 10.11 6.09 10.18
N LEU A 34 10.82 5.02 9.78
CA LEU A 34 10.33 4.05 8.82
C LEU A 34 9.28 3.13 9.45
N SER A 35 8.24 2.80 8.70
CA SER A 35 7.23 1.81 9.05
C SER A 35 6.95 0.91 7.85
N VAL A 36 6.41 -0.28 8.13
CA VAL A 36 5.95 -1.23 7.11
C VAL A 36 4.44 -1.11 6.97
N GLY A 37 3.97 -0.83 5.76
CA GLY A 37 2.56 -0.84 5.39
C GLY A 37 2.15 -2.19 4.83
N ILE A 38 0.92 -2.62 5.13
CA ILE A 38 0.30 -3.85 4.62
C ILE A 38 -1.02 -3.47 3.96
N ASN A 39 -1.16 -3.70 2.66
CA ASN A 39 -2.39 -3.41 1.90
C ASN A 39 -3.10 -4.70 1.47
N LEU A 40 -4.14 -5.11 2.21
CA LEU A 40 -4.97 -6.27 1.86
C LEU A 40 -6.10 -5.95 0.87
N ASN A 41 -6.24 -4.69 0.46
CA ASN A 41 -7.18 -4.25 -0.57
C ASN A 41 -6.42 -3.68 -1.77
N VAL A 42 -5.98 -4.58 -2.65
CA VAL A 42 -5.08 -4.25 -3.77
C VAL A 42 -5.80 -3.70 -5.02
N ASN A 43 -7.13 -3.70 -5.06
CA ASN A 43 -7.91 -3.36 -6.26
C ASN A 43 -8.79 -2.10 -6.12
N ASN A 44 -8.69 -1.38 -4.99
CA ASN A 44 -9.55 -0.22 -4.69
C ASN A 44 -11.05 -0.55 -4.85
N ALA A 45 -11.46 -1.77 -4.46
CA ALA A 45 -12.87 -2.13 -4.39
C ALA A 45 -13.34 -2.14 -2.94
N CYS A 46 -14.40 -1.41 -2.63
CA CYS A 46 -14.97 -1.37 -1.29
C CYS A 46 -16.51 -1.33 -1.35
N ASN A 47 -17.15 -1.93 -0.36
CA ASN A 47 -18.61 -1.96 -0.23
C ASN A 47 -19.14 -1.00 0.83
N TRP A 48 -18.28 -0.14 1.40
CA TRP A 48 -18.66 0.87 2.39
C TRP A 48 -19.05 2.17 1.71
N GLN A 49 -20.04 2.85 2.26
CA GLN A 49 -20.52 4.15 1.79
C GLN A 49 -20.00 5.27 2.69
N CYS A 50 -18.67 5.40 2.80
CA CYS A 50 -18.05 6.41 3.64
C CYS A 50 -18.26 7.81 3.04
N ILE A 51 -18.83 8.74 3.81
CA ILE A 51 -19.02 10.14 3.39
C ILE A 51 -17.69 10.89 3.17
N TYR A 52 -16.59 10.34 3.69
CA TYR A 52 -15.23 10.89 3.61
C TYR A 52 -14.30 10.00 2.77
N CYS A 53 -14.83 9.20 1.85
CA CYS A 53 -13.97 8.33 1.05
C CYS A 53 -13.10 9.13 0.09
N GLU A 54 -11.78 9.08 0.29
CA GLU A 54 -10.77 9.76 -0.55
C GLU A 54 -9.98 8.78 -1.44
N ILE A 55 -10.40 7.52 -1.52
CA ILE A 55 -9.70 6.52 -2.34
C ILE A 55 -9.89 6.83 -3.84
N PRO A 56 -8.82 7.10 -4.59
CA PRO A 56 -8.93 7.39 -6.02
C PRO A 56 -9.39 6.15 -6.80
N ASN A 57 -10.25 6.37 -7.78
CA ASN A 57 -10.81 5.30 -8.64
C ASN A 57 -11.50 4.18 -7.86
N LEU A 58 -12.09 4.48 -6.69
CA LEU A 58 -12.80 3.49 -5.90
C LEU A 58 -13.97 2.91 -6.72
N THR A 59 -14.03 1.58 -6.78
CA THR A 59 -15.18 0.86 -7.34
C THR A 59 -15.97 0.17 -6.24
N ARG A 60 -17.28 -0.02 -6.45
CA ARG A 60 -18.10 -0.77 -5.51
C ARG A 60 -17.80 -2.26 -5.66
N GLY A 61 -17.40 -2.92 -4.57
CA GLY A 61 -17.06 -4.34 -4.60
C GLY A 61 -16.33 -4.82 -3.35
N THR A 62 -15.63 -5.94 -3.49
CA THR A 62 -14.81 -6.55 -2.43
C THR A 62 -13.39 -6.75 -2.93
N PRO A 63 -12.38 -6.77 -2.03
CA PRO A 63 -11.03 -7.17 -2.42
C PRO A 63 -11.01 -8.63 -2.91
N PRO A 64 -10.02 -9.02 -3.72
CA PRO A 64 -9.80 -10.42 -4.06
C PRO A 64 -9.36 -11.21 -2.81
N PRO A 65 -9.44 -12.55 -2.83
CA PRO A 65 -8.79 -13.39 -1.83
C PRO A 65 -7.31 -13.03 -1.66
N ILE A 66 -6.82 -13.08 -0.43
CA ILE A 66 -5.42 -12.79 -0.12
C ILE A 66 -4.56 -14.00 -0.52
N GLU A 67 -3.52 -13.76 -1.29
CA GLU A 67 -2.49 -14.77 -1.56
C GLU A 67 -1.49 -14.78 -0.40
N LEU A 68 -1.74 -15.65 0.58
CA LEU A 68 -0.97 -15.71 1.82
C LEU A 68 0.50 -16.05 1.58
N ASP A 69 0.80 -16.94 0.63
CA ASP A 69 2.19 -17.32 0.30
C ASP A 69 3.01 -16.11 -0.19
N VAL A 70 2.40 -15.28 -1.06
CA VAL A 70 3.03 -14.04 -1.55
C VAL A 70 3.19 -13.03 -0.42
N LEU A 71 2.17 -12.84 0.41
CA LEU A 71 2.26 -11.95 1.58
C LEU A 71 3.38 -12.37 2.54
N GLU A 72 3.52 -13.67 2.81
CA GLU A 72 4.58 -14.21 3.65
C GLU A 72 5.96 -13.98 3.04
N GLU A 73 6.13 -14.31 1.76
CA GLU A 73 7.39 -14.11 1.04
C GLU A 73 7.81 -12.63 1.05
N GLU A 74 6.89 -11.72 0.76
CA GLU A 74 7.14 -10.28 0.78
C GLU A 74 7.55 -9.78 2.18
N LEU A 75 6.87 -10.24 3.23
CA LEU A 75 7.22 -9.89 4.61
C LEU A 75 8.61 -10.39 5.00
N ARG A 76 8.95 -11.63 4.62
CA ARG A 76 10.27 -12.22 4.89
C ARG A 76 11.39 -11.56 4.09
N PHE A 77 11.10 -11.12 2.87
CA PHE A 77 12.06 -10.38 2.06
C PHE A 77 12.32 -8.97 2.60
N PHE A 78 11.29 -8.33 3.17
CA PHE A 78 11.37 -6.96 3.64
C PHE A 78 12.05 -6.78 5.01
N LEU A 79 12.05 -7.83 5.85
CA LEU A 79 12.58 -7.85 7.22
C LEU A 79 13.93 -8.56 7.31
#